data_AF-A0A4Q3EES4-F1
#
_entry.id   AF-A0A4Q3EES4-F1
#
_cell.length_a   1.000
_cell.length_b   1.000
_cell.length_c   1.000
_cell.angle_alpha   90.00
_cell.angle_beta   90.00
_cell.angle_gamma   90.00
#
_symmetry.space_group_name_H-M   'P 1'
#
loop_
_entity.id
_entity.type
_entity.pdbx_description
1 polymer ?
#
loop_
_entity_poly.entity_id
_entity_poly.type
_entity_poly.pdbx_seq_one_letter_code
_entity_poly.pdbx_strand_id
1 'polypeptide(L)'
;MKKCLFTLALLQCLCLFSVAQQVMMQGWYWDYPKTAAGFSWADTLRLKAANLKQSGITHVWFPPHAVASFGAGSNGYDPKDLFIGNQTTGLGTRPNLNAMLAEFTSQGIAPVADVIYNHRDGGSVETNPAVKDYINNHYNASKEPFPSDRYRVILPIGGSTGNGAGSYYFKFSSKSGDSRFNNYQFK
;
A
#
# COMPACT_ATOMS: atom_id res chain seq x y z
N MET A 1 33.43 28.65 -48.89
CA MET A 1 32.87 27.30 -48.58
C MET A 1 33.31 26.76 -47.21
N LYS A 2 34.60 26.82 -46.83
CA LYS A 2 35.07 26.27 -45.52
C LYS A 2 34.50 26.98 -44.27
N LYS A 3 34.21 28.29 -44.36
CA LYS A 3 33.61 29.06 -43.25
C LYS A 3 32.13 28.71 -42.97
N CYS A 4 31.33 28.36 -44.00
CA CYS A 4 29.94 27.93 -43.82
C CYS A 4 29.81 26.52 -43.22
N LEU A 5 30.74 25.61 -43.52
CA LEU A 5 30.73 24.27 -42.90
C LEU A 5 31.01 24.34 -41.39
N PHE A 6 31.85 25.28 -40.96
CA PHE A 6 32.19 25.45 -39.54
C PHE A 6 31.03 26.03 -38.73
N THR A 7 30.26 26.96 -39.29
CA THR A 7 29.05 27.50 -38.65
C THR A 7 27.91 26.48 -38.59
N LEU A 8 27.78 25.62 -39.60
CA LEU A 8 26.77 24.56 -39.62
C LEU A 8 27.07 23.46 -38.57
N ALA A 9 28.36 23.13 -38.39
CA ALA A 9 28.80 22.20 -37.34
C ALA A 9 28.61 22.78 -35.92
N LEU A 10 28.80 24.09 -35.73
CA LEU A 10 28.58 24.76 -34.45
C LEU A 10 27.08 24.85 -34.08
N LEU A 11 26.20 25.04 -35.08
CA LEU A 11 24.75 25.05 -34.89
C LEU A 11 24.18 23.65 -34.62
N GLN A 12 24.75 22.60 -35.24
CA GLN A 12 24.43 21.21 -34.90
C GLN A 12 24.92 20.82 -33.49
N CYS A 13 25.99 21.45 -32.99
CA CYS A 13 26.51 21.20 -31.64
C CYS A 13 25.64 21.87 -30.55
N LEU A 14 24.98 23.00 -30.85
CA LEU A 14 24.02 23.66 -29.94
C LEU A 14 22.67 22.94 -29.84
N CYS A 15 22.36 22.02 -30.76
CA CYS A 15 21.19 21.14 -30.68
C CYS A 15 21.46 19.86 -29.87
N LEU A 16 22.69 19.65 -29.41
CA LEU A 16 23.05 18.51 -28.58
C LEU A 16 22.87 18.91 -27.11
N PHE A 17 21.88 18.26 -26.48
CA PHE A 17 21.60 18.24 -25.04
C PHE A 17 20.83 19.45 -24.46
N SER A 18 19.60 19.66 -24.94
CA SER A 18 18.55 19.79 -23.93
C SER A 18 18.54 18.47 -23.17
N VAL A 19 19.02 18.48 -21.92
CA VAL A 19 18.84 17.37 -20.97
C VAL A 19 17.36 16.99 -21.04
N ALA A 20 17.06 15.80 -21.55
CA ALA A 20 15.71 15.35 -21.85
C ALA A 20 14.85 15.59 -20.60
N GLN A 21 13.90 16.52 -20.68
CA GLN A 21 13.08 16.88 -19.53
C GLN A 21 12.33 15.63 -19.07
N GLN A 22 12.59 15.23 -17.82
CA GLN A 22 11.90 14.10 -17.23
C GLN A 22 10.50 14.55 -16.85
N VAL A 23 9.50 13.96 -17.51
CA VAL A 23 8.08 14.13 -17.20
C VAL A 23 7.57 12.84 -16.58
N MET A 24 7.10 12.93 -15.34
CA MET A 24 6.47 11.83 -14.62
C MET A 24 4.95 11.98 -14.64
N MET A 25 4.24 10.88 -14.86
CA MET A 25 2.79 10.80 -14.72
C MET A 25 2.42 9.84 -13.58
N GLN A 26 1.51 10.25 -12.71
CA GLN A 26 0.82 9.31 -11.83
C GLN A 26 -0.16 8.48 -12.68
N GLY A 27 0.10 7.18 -12.81
CA GLY A 27 -0.61 6.27 -13.71
C GLY A 27 -1.95 5.76 -13.17
N TRP A 28 -2.50 6.38 -12.13
CA TRP A 28 -3.66 5.86 -11.42
C TRP A 28 -4.30 6.94 -10.54
N TYR A 29 -5.47 6.65 -10.01
CA TYR A 29 -6.23 7.52 -9.12
C TYR A 29 -6.96 6.70 -8.06
N TRP A 30 -7.49 7.36 -7.03
CA TRP A 30 -8.25 6.68 -5.99
C TRP A 30 -9.45 5.95 -6.58
N ASP A 31 -9.61 4.67 -6.25
CA ASP A 31 -10.66 3.82 -6.78
C ASP A 31 -10.61 3.64 -8.31
N TYR A 32 -9.40 3.48 -8.85
CA TYR A 32 -9.23 3.06 -10.24
C TYR A 32 -9.96 1.73 -10.50
N PRO A 33 -10.48 1.47 -11.72
CA PRO A 33 -11.55 0.50 -11.95
C PRO A 33 -11.23 -0.97 -11.68
N LYS A 34 -9.96 -1.30 -11.37
CA LYS A 34 -9.38 -2.65 -11.21
C LYS A 34 -9.45 -3.50 -12.48
N THR A 35 -10.65 -3.62 -13.06
CA THR A 35 -10.96 -4.15 -14.37
C THR A 35 -11.87 -3.19 -15.14
N ALA A 36 -11.49 -2.83 -16.37
CA ALA A 36 -12.32 -2.04 -17.28
C ALA A 36 -12.28 -2.64 -18.67
N ALA A 37 -13.45 -2.83 -19.31
CA ALA A 37 -13.56 -3.44 -20.64
C ALA A 37 -12.83 -4.79 -20.78
N GLY A 38 -12.81 -5.61 -19.72
CA GLY A 38 -12.13 -6.91 -19.69
C GLY A 38 -10.61 -6.84 -19.45
N PHE A 39 -10.04 -5.64 -19.31
CA PHE A 39 -8.62 -5.44 -19.05
C PHE A 39 -8.38 -5.15 -17.57
N SER A 40 -7.36 -5.80 -17.00
CA SER A 40 -6.81 -5.37 -15.70
C SER A 40 -6.28 -3.93 -15.79
N TRP A 41 -6.05 -3.28 -14.65
CA TRP A 41 -5.42 -1.96 -14.67
C TRP A 41 -4.00 -2.01 -15.27
N ALA A 42 -3.24 -3.08 -15.01
CA ALA A 42 -1.94 -3.31 -15.64
C ALA A 42 -2.05 -3.40 -17.17
N ASP A 43 -3.06 -4.10 -17.70
CA ASP A 43 -3.31 -4.15 -19.15
C ASP A 43 -3.72 -2.79 -19.71
N THR A 44 -4.57 -2.06 -18.98
CA THR A 44 -5.01 -0.71 -19.36
C THR A 44 -3.83 0.24 -19.52
N LEU A 45 -2.88 0.20 -18.58
CA LEU A 45 -1.65 0.98 -18.62
C LEU A 45 -0.72 0.52 -19.75
N ARG A 46 -0.52 -0.80 -19.86
CA ARG A 46 0.32 -1.41 -20.90
C ARG A 46 -0.12 -0.96 -22.30
N LEU A 47 -1.42 -1.01 -22.59
CA LEU A 47 -1.98 -0.60 -23.89
C LEU A 47 -1.86 0.90 -24.18
N LYS A 48 -1.55 1.73 -23.17
CA LYS A 48 -1.33 3.18 -23.33
C LYS A 48 0.14 3.57 -23.45
N ALA A 49 1.08 2.66 -23.20
CA ALA A 49 2.51 2.98 -23.10
C ALA A 49 3.06 3.73 -24.32
N ALA A 50 2.75 3.27 -25.54
CA ALA A 50 3.20 3.94 -26.77
C ALA A 50 2.66 5.37 -26.90
N ASN A 51 1.38 5.60 -26.59
CA ASN A 51 0.78 6.93 -26.64
C ASN A 51 1.37 7.86 -25.55
N LEU A 52 1.64 7.31 -24.36
CA LEU A 52 2.31 8.05 -23.28
C LEU A 52 3.72 8.47 -23.71
N LYS A 53 4.47 7.58 -24.36
CA LYS A 53 5.80 7.89 -24.90
C LYS A 53 5.73 8.99 -25.96
N GLN A 54 4.79 8.88 -26.91
CA GLN A 54 4.58 9.89 -27.94
C GLN A 54 4.22 11.26 -27.35
N SER A 55 3.55 11.27 -26.20
CA SER A 55 3.20 12.48 -25.45
C SER A 55 4.37 13.06 -24.62
N GLY A 56 5.55 12.44 -24.67
CA GLY A 56 6.74 12.90 -23.94
C GLY A 56 6.85 12.41 -22.49
N ILE A 57 5.98 11.50 -22.05
CA ILE A 57 6.10 10.90 -20.71
C ILE A 57 7.36 10.02 -20.66
N THR A 58 8.11 10.18 -19.58
CA THR A 58 9.39 9.49 -19.37
C THR A 58 9.35 8.55 -18.17
N HIS A 59 8.45 8.79 -17.20
CA HIS A 59 8.28 7.98 -16.00
C HIS A 59 6.80 7.80 -15.71
N VAL A 60 6.40 6.61 -15.23
CA VAL A 60 5.05 6.41 -14.71
C VAL A 60 5.09 5.78 -13.33
N TRP A 61 4.46 6.48 -12.38
CA TRP A 61 4.21 5.98 -11.03
C TRP A 61 2.96 5.09 -11.04
N PHE A 62 3.17 3.81 -10.77
CA PHE A 62 2.12 2.79 -10.72
C PHE A 62 1.53 2.65 -9.32
N PRO A 63 0.27 2.19 -9.20
CA PRO A 63 -0.31 1.92 -7.89
C PRO A 63 0.48 0.82 -7.16
N PRO A 64 0.39 0.76 -5.82
CA PRO A 64 1.04 -0.30 -5.08
C PRO A 64 0.59 -1.68 -5.56
N HIS A 65 1.56 -2.59 -5.70
CA HIS A 65 1.38 -3.91 -6.30
C HIS A 65 1.62 -5.06 -5.29
N ALA A 66 1.78 -4.72 -4.02
CA ALA A 66 1.81 -5.68 -2.93
C ALA A 66 0.44 -6.36 -2.79
N VAL A 67 0.42 -7.55 -2.20
CA VAL A 67 -0.83 -8.18 -1.79
C VAL A 67 -1.43 -7.36 -0.67
N ALA A 68 -2.68 -6.96 -0.82
CA ALA A 68 -3.40 -6.12 0.12
C ALA A 68 -4.39 -6.91 0.98
N SER A 69 -4.74 -6.39 2.15
CA SER A 69 -5.70 -7.02 3.06
C SER A 69 -7.10 -7.08 2.44
N PHE A 70 -7.47 -6.06 1.65
CA PHE A 70 -8.73 -6.00 0.88
C PHE A 70 -8.63 -6.65 -0.51
N GLY A 71 -7.57 -7.42 -0.76
CA GLY A 71 -7.41 -8.25 -1.96
C GLY A 71 -7.43 -7.45 -3.27
N ALA A 72 -8.05 -8.00 -4.32
CA ALA A 72 -8.10 -7.39 -5.65
C ALA A 72 -8.97 -6.10 -5.73
N GLY A 73 -9.75 -5.79 -4.69
CA GLY A 73 -10.49 -4.53 -4.60
C GLY A 73 -9.66 -3.37 -4.03
N SER A 74 -8.49 -3.66 -3.46
CA SER A 74 -7.65 -2.67 -2.79
C SER A 74 -6.97 -1.68 -3.75
N ASN A 75 -6.77 -0.44 -3.27
CA ASN A 75 -5.90 0.55 -3.92
C ASN A 75 -4.39 0.36 -3.61
N GLY A 76 -4.05 -0.58 -2.74
CA GLY A 76 -2.69 -1.02 -2.45
C GLY A 76 -2.05 -0.42 -1.18
N TYR A 77 -2.71 0.52 -0.50
CA TYR A 77 -2.19 1.17 0.73
C TYR A 77 -2.43 0.38 2.01
N ASP A 78 -3.01 -0.81 1.94
CA ASP A 78 -3.23 -1.77 3.02
C ASP A 78 -2.37 -3.04 2.80
N PRO A 79 -1.03 -2.92 2.67
CA PRO A 79 -0.18 -4.05 2.30
C PRO A 79 -0.23 -5.13 3.38
N LYS A 80 -0.58 -6.34 2.97
CA LYS A 80 -0.54 -7.56 3.79
C LYS A 80 0.75 -8.34 3.57
N ASP A 81 1.08 -8.59 2.30
CA ASP A 81 2.31 -9.28 1.90
C ASP A 81 2.97 -8.49 0.77
N LEU A 82 4.24 -8.10 0.98
CA LEU A 82 5.01 -7.35 0.00
C LEU A 82 5.25 -8.15 -1.29
N PHE A 83 5.17 -9.48 -1.23
CA PHE A 83 5.39 -10.35 -2.36
C PHE A 83 4.07 -10.75 -3.01
N ILE A 84 3.84 -10.28 -4.25
CA ILE A 84 2.64 -10.62 -5.02
C ILE A 84 2.42 -12.14 -5.21
N GLY A 85 3.50 -12.91 -5.37
CA GLY A 85 3.42 -14.35 -5.64
C GLY A 85 2.48 -14.68 -6.81
N ASN A 86 1.55 -15.61 -6.57
CA ASN A 86 0.49 -15.99 -7.50
C ASN A 86 -0.85 -15.31 -7.20
N GLN A 87 -0.88 -14.29 -6.34
CA GLN A 87 -2.11 -13.61 -5.95
C GLN A 87 -2.49 -12.52 -6.95
N THR A 88 -3.79 -12.23 -7.03
CA THR A 88 -4.33 -11.12 -7.83
C THR A 88 -4.44 -9.88 -6.94
N THR A 89 -3.79 -8.80 -7.35
CA THR A 89 -3.88 -7.48 -6.70
C THR A 89 -4.87 -6.60 -7.44
N GLY A 90 -5.15 -5.41 -6.90
CA GLY A 90 -5.95 -4.44 -7.64
C GLY A 90 -5.34 -4.01 -8.97
N LEU A 91 -4.01 -4.09 -9.13
CA LEU A 91 -3.32 -3.80 -10.38
C LEU A 91 -3.45 -4.95 -11.40
N GLY A 92 -3.60 -6.18 -10.91
CA GLY A 92 -3.68 -7.40 -11.72
C GLY A 92 -2.84 -8.54 -11.13
N THR A 93 -2.58 -9.55 -11.96
CA THR A 93 -1.73 -10.70 -11.60
C THR A 93 -0.25 -10.41 -11.84
N ARG A 94 0.65 -11.26 -11.31
CA ARG A 94 2.09 -11.19 -11.59
C ARG A 94 2.41 -11.20 -13.11
N PRO A 95 1.80 -12.08 -13.94
CA PRO A 95 1.92 -11.97 -15.40
C PRO A 95 1.50 -10.62 -16.00
N ASN A 96 0.37 -10.05 -15.58
CA ASN A 96 -0.07 -8.73 -16.09
C ASN A 96 0.95 -7.64 -15.72
N LEU A 97 1.44 -7.64 -14.48
CA LEU A 97 2.47 -6.71 -14.01
C LEU A 97 3.76 -6.84 -14.84
N ASN A 98 4.26 -8.06 -15.03
CA ASN A 98 5.47 -8.29 -15.83
C ASN A 98 5.30 -7.80 -17.28
N ALA A 99 4.16 -8.07 -17.91
CA ALA A 99 3.87 -7.62 -19.27
C ALA A 99 3.79 -6.09 -19.36
N MET A 100 3.20 -5.42 -18.35
CA MET A 100 3.17 -3.97 -18.25
C MET A 100 4.60 -3.41 -18.12
N LEU A 101 5.39 -3.92 -17.19
CA LEU A 101 6.77 -3.44 -16.98
C LEU A 101 7.64 -3.62 -18.22
N ALA A 102 7.50 -4.75 -18.93
CA ALA A 102 8.22 -5.01 -20.17
C ALA A 102 7.87 -4.00 -21.27
N GLU A 103 6.59 -3.69 -21.45
CA GLU A 103 6.14 -2.71 -22.45
C GLU A 103 6.58 -1.28 -22.10
N PHE A 104 6.45 -0.86 -20.84
CA PHE A 104 6.92 0.48 -20.45
C PHE A 104 8.43 0.63 -20.67
N THR A 105 9.19 -0.40 -20.30
CA THR A 105 10.64 -0.43 -20.50
C THR A 105 11.01 -0.43 -21.99
N SER A 106 10.29 -1.17 -22.84
CA SER A 106 10.54 -1.21 -24.29
C SER A 106 10.27 0.15 -24.97
N GLN A 107 9.30 0.91 -24.47
CA GLN A 107 9.02 2.29 -24.91
C GLN A 107 10.00 3.33 -24.34
N GLY A 108 10.94 2.91 -23.48
CA GLY A 108 11.85 3.83 -22.79
C GLY A 108 11.13 4.74 -21.80
N ILE A 109 10.06 4.25 -21.17
CA ILE A 109 9.39 4.88 -20.03
C ILE A 109 9.81 4.11 -18.77
N ALA A 110 10.37 4.82 -17.79
CA ALA A 110 10.79 4.22 -16.53
C ALA A 110 9.58 3.92 -15.61
N PRO A 111 9.40 2.65 -15.19
CA PRO A 111 8.48 2.29 -14.12
C PRO A 111 8.89 2.89 -12.78
N VAL A 112 7.93 3.44 -12.03
CA VAL A 112 8.14 3.93 -10.66
C VAL A 112 7.16 3.21 -9.73
N ALA A 113 7.70 2.52 -8.72
CA ALA A 113 6.92 1.74 -7.78
C ALA A 113 6.47 2.59 -6.58
N ASP A 114 5.22 2.43 -6.18
CA ASP A 114 4.74 2.85 -4.86
C ASP A 114 5.11 1.80 -3.80
N VAL A 115 5.77 2.22 -2.73
CA VAL A 115 6.37 1.33 -1.73
C VAL A 115 5.91 1.74 -0.33
N ILE A 116 5.08 0.90 0.30
CA ILE A 116 4.48 1.17 1.60
C ILE A 116 5.23 0.39 2.67
N TYR A 117 6.09 1.07 3.42
CA TYR A 117 6.87 0.47 4.51
C TYR A 117 6.43 0.89 5.91
N ASN A 118 5.53 1.88 6.01
CA ASN A 118 5.07 2.38 7.30
C ASN A 118 4.29 1.33 8.12
N HIS A 119 3.47 0.50 7.48
CA HIS A 119 2.58 -0.43 8.18
C HIS A 119 2.29 -1.72 7.39
N ARG A 120 1.61 -2.67 8.04
CA ARG A 120 0.99 -3.87 7.43
C ARG A 120 -0.45 -4.01 7.91
N ASP A 121 -1.30 -4.58 7.08
CA ASP A 121 -2.69 -4.86 7.40
C ASP A 121 -3.07 -6.32 7.13
N GLY A 122 -4.18 -6.79 7.72
CA GLY A 122 -4.70 -8.13 7.49
C GLY A 122 -3.85 -9.27 8.07
N GLY A 123 -3.04 -8.96 9.11
CA GLY A 123 -2.26 -9.94 9.87
C GLY A 123 -3.16 -10.90 10.64
N SER A 124 -2.67 -12.13 10.85
CA SER A 124 -3.32 -13.10 11.73
C SER A 124 -3.23 -12.65 13.18
N VAL A 125 -4.23 -13.03 13.97
CA VAL A 125 -4.15 -12.82 15.43
C VAL A 125 -3.04 -13.68 16.02
N GLU A 126 -2.33 -13.14 17.00
CA GLU A 126 -1.29 -13.84 17.74
C GLU A 126 -1.41 -13.55 19.24
N THR A 127 -0.93 -14.49 20.05
CA THR A 127 -0.71 -14.22 21.47
C THR A 127 0.48 -13.28 21.59
N ASN A 128 0.25 -12.08 22.13
CA ASN A 128 1.29 -11.07 22.30
C ASN A 128 1.50 -10.73 23.79
N PRO A 129 2.41 -11.43 24.49
CA PRO A 129 2.68 -11.18 25.91
C PRO A 129 3.19 -9.76 26.19
N ALA A 130 3.94 -9.15 25.27
CA ALA A 130 4.46 -7.80 25.43
C ALA A 130 3.35 -6.75 25.41
N VAL A 131 2.39 -6.86 24.49
CA VAL A 131 1.20 -6.00 24.46
C VAL A 131 0.32 -6.23 25.70
N LYS A 132 0.16 -7.48 26.14
CA LYS A 132 -0.55 -7.79 27.38
C LYS A 132 0.11 -7.13 28.60
N ASP A 133 1.44 -7.23 28.71
CA ASP A 133 2.20 -6.63 29.81
C ASP A 133 2.09 -5.10 29.78
N TYR A 134 2.23 -4.49 28.60
CA TYR A 134 2.02 -3.07 28.39
C TYR A 134 0.63 -2.62 28.84
N ILE A 135 -0.45 -3.29 28.39
CA ILE A 135 -1.83 -2.97 28.79
C ILE A 135 -2.00 -3.09 30.32
N ASN A 136 -1.34 -4.05 30.95
CA ASN A 136 -1.44 -4.25 32.40
C ASN A 136 -0.61 -3.24 33.19
N ASN A 137 0.55 -2.80 32.72
CA ASN A 137 1.54 -2.10 33.53
C ASN A 137 1.80 -0.65 33.09
N HIS A 138 1.49 -0.29 31.85
CA HIS A 138 1.69 1.05 31.29
C HIS A 138 0.37 1.82 31.16
N TYR A 139 -0.19 2.15 32.32
CA TYR A 139 -1.29 3.11 32.45
C TYR A 139 -0.76 4.31 33.23
N ASN A 140 -0.39 5.39 32.53
CA ASN A 140 -0.02 6.66 33.17
C ASN A 140 -1.11 7.72 32.91
N ALA A 141 -1.14 8.77 33.73
CA ALA A 141 -2.09 9.86 33.56
C ALA A 141 -1.87 10.66 32.25
N SER A 142 -0.72 10.48 31.60
CA SER A 142 -0.31 11.19 30.37
C SER A 142 -1.06 10.74 29.12
N LYS A 143 -1.89 9.67 29.19
CA LYS A 143 -2.73 9.16 28.08
C LYS A 143 -1.90 8.83 26.83
N GLU A 144 -0.73 8.24 27.03
CA GLU A 144 0.13 7.82 25.92
C GLU A 144 -0.63 6.88 24.96
N PRO A 145 -0.51 7.07 23.64
CA PRO A 145 -1.20 6.22 22.68
C PRO A 145 -0.73 4.77 22.81
N PHE A 146 -1.69 3.86 22.87
CA PHE A 146 -1.42 2.42 22.89
C PHE A 146 -0.64 2.01 21.64
N PRO A 147 0.25 1.01 21.75
CA PRO A 147 1.00 0.49 20.59
C PRO A 147 0.08 -0.15 19.53
N SER A 148 -1.19 -0.40 19.84
CA SER A 148 -2.22 -0.84 18.91
C SER A 148 -3.58 -0.30 19.34
N ASP A 149 -4.41 0.10 18.38
CA ASP A 149 -5.83 0.44 18.58
C ASP A 149 -6.73 -0.81 18.64
N ARG A 150 -6.17 -2.00 18.36
CA ARG A 150 -6.90 -3.28 18.26
C ARG A 150 -6.21 -4.37 19.08
N TYR A 151 -6.93 -4.99 20.00
CA TYR A 151 -6.50 -6.19 20.71
C TYR A 151 -7.69 -7.13 20.94
N ARG A 152 -7.41 -8.42 21.08
CA ARG A 152 -8.40 -9.45 21.41
C ARG A 152 -8.12 -9.99 22.80
N VAL A 153 -9.11 -9.91 23.68
CA VAL A 153 -9.08 -10.57 24.99
C VAL A 153 -9.73 -11.93 24.86
N ILE A 154 -9.03 -12.98 25.29
CA ILE A 154 -9.53 -14.35 25.27
C ILE A 154 -9.89 -14.75 26.70
N LEU A 155 -11.15 -15.13 26.91
CA LEU A 155 -11.62 -15.78 28.13
C LEU A 155 -11.76 -17.28 27.85
N PRO A 156 -10.86 -18.15 28.34
CA PRO A 156 -11.01 -19.58 28.13
C PRO A 156 -12.16 -20.13 28.99
N ILE A 157 -12.95 -21.03 28.40
CA ILE A 157 -14.10 -21.69 29.02
C ILE A 157 -13.82 -23.19 29.12
N GLY A 158 -14.17 -23.81 30.25
CA GLY A 158 -14.02 -25.23 30.52
C GLY A 158 -12.63 -25.65 31.02
N GLY A 159 -12.41 -26.97 31.14
CA GLY A 159 -11.15 -27.54 31.61
C GLY A 159 -10.78 -27.08 33.02
N SER A 160 -9.50 -26.73 33.22
CA SER A 160 -8.96 -26.24 34.49
C SER A 160 -9.25 -24.77 34.80
N THR A 161 -10.01 -24.06 33.95
CA THR A 161 -10.27 -22.63 34.14
C THR A 161 -11.33 -22.33 35.19
N GLY A 162 -12.17 -23.32 35.54
CA GLY A 162 -13.32 -23.14 36.43
C GLY A 162 -14.51 -22.39 35.80
N ASN A 163 -14.37 -21.87 34.57
CA ASN A 163 -15.44 -21.20 33.83
C ASN A 163 -16.34 -22.26 33.15
N GLY A 164 -17.53 -22.52 33.70
CA GLY A 164 -18.45 -23.54 33.20
C GLY A 164 -19.40 -23.07 32.08
N ALA A 165 -20.38 -23.90 31.72
CA ALA A 165 -21.47 -23.44 30.86
C ALA A 165 -22.35 -22.42 31.62
N GLY A 166 -22.68 -21.30 30.99
CA GLY A 166 -23.50 -20.26 31.62
C GLY A 166 -23.51 -18.94 30.86
N SER A 167 -24.27 -17.98 31.39
CA SER A 167 -24.29 -16.60 30.90
C SER A 167 -23.13 -15.80 31.50
N TYR A 168 -22.39 -15.10 30.65
CA TYR A 168 -21.26 -14.26 31.04
C TYR A 168 -21.62 -12.79 30.84
N TYR A 169 -21.31 -11.97 31.84
CA TYR A 169 -21.44 -10.52 31.77
C TYR A 169 -20.05 -9.89 31.77
N PHE A 170 -19.75 -9.10 30.75
CA PHE A 170 -18.47 -8.40 30.65
C PHE A 170 -18.62 -6.98 31.17
N LYS A 171 -17.80 -6.62 32.17
CA LYS A 171 -17.66 -5.23 32.62
C LYS A 171 -16.37 -4.65 32.09
N PHE A 172 -16.47 -3.54 31.37
CA PHE A 172 -15.31 -2.77 30.94
C PHE A 172 -15.19 -1.53 31.82
N SER A 173 -14.02 -1.30 32.40
CA SER A 173 -13.70 -0.09 33.16
C SER A 173 -12.30 0.37 32.82
N SER A 174 -12.07 1.69 32.76
CA SER A 174 -10.70 2.20 32.66
C SER A 174 -9.87 1.80 33.88
N LYS A 175 -8.67 1.26 33.64
CA LYS A 175 -7.71 0.95 34.70
C LYS A 175 -7.22 2.21 35.44
N SER A 176 -7.21 3.37 34.77
CA SER A 176 -6.79 4.64 35.39
C SER A 176 -7.86 5.27 36.28
N GLY A 177 -9.09 4.75 36.28
CA GLY A 177 -10.21 5.35 36.99
C GLY A 177 -10.70 6.70 36.43
N ASP A 178 -10.22 7.13 35.24
CA ASP A 178 -10.66 8.36 34.55
C ASP A 178 -12.19 8.40 34.45
N SER A 179 -12.79 9.48 34.95
CA SER A 179 -14.24 9.63 35.08
C SER A 179 -15.00 9.54 33.76
N ARG A 180 -14.33 9.77 32.62
CA ARG A 180 -14.92 9.59 31.29
C ARG A 180 -15.20 8.13 30.96
N PHE A 181 -14.51 7.19 31.60
CA PHE A 181 -14.52 5.75 31.29
C PHE A 181 -14.75 4.87 32.53
N ASN A 182 -14.94 5.49 33.70
CA ASN A 182 -15.28 4.84 34.95
C ASN A 182 -16.82 4.86 35.11
N ASN A 183 -17.41 3.77 35.61
CA ASN A 183 -18.86 3.64 35.85
C ASN A 183 -19.80 3.64 34.61
N TYR A 184 -19.34 3.21 33.43
CA TYR A 184 -20.29 2.88 32.37
C TYR A 184 -21.24 1.75 32.83
N GLN A 185 -22.54 1.98 32.65
CA GLN A 185 -23.60 1.01 32.97
C GLN A 185 -23.44 -0.24 32.10
N PHE A 186 -23.79 -1.41 32.65
CA PHE A 186 -23.82 -2.66 31.91
C PHE A 186 -24.71 -2.50 30.66
N LYS A 187 -24.21 -2.96 29.51
CA LYS A 187 -25.04 -3.20 28.32
C LYS A 187 -25.18 -4.70 28.12
#